data_AF-A0A7K0QWR2-F1
#
_entry.id   AF-A0A7K0QWR2-F1
#
_cell.length_a   1.000
_cell.length_b   1.000
_cell.length_c   1.000
_cell.angle_alpha   90.00
_cell.angle_beta   90.00
_cell.angle_gamma   90.00
#
_symmetry.space_group_name_H-M   'P 1'
#
loop_
_entity.id
_entity.type
_entity.pdbx_description
1 polymer ?
#
loop_
_entity_poly.entity_id
_entity_poly.type
_entity_poly.pdbx_seq_one_letter_code
_entity_poly.pdbx_strand_id
1 'polypeptide(L)'
;VVRFLKAGDKVKITIMFRGREQSRPELGLRLLNKLAEDVGEIGFVESSPKQDGRNMLMVLAPLRKRAAGDRPAEATEVETED
;
A
#
# COMPACT_ATOMS: atom_id res chain seq x y z
N VAL A 1 8.40 -0.15 7.64
CA VAL A 1 7.34 0.87 7.40
C VAL A 1 7.51 2.08 8.32
N VAL A 2 7.43 1.92 9.65
CA VAL A 2 7.52 3.02 10.64
C VAL A 2 8.71 3.98 10.41
N ARG A 3 9.93 3.46 10.18
CA ARG A 3 11.12 4.28 9.94
C ARG A 3 10.97 5.22 8.73
N PHE A 4 10.36 4.75 7.64
CA PHE A 4 10.19 5.52 6.41
C PHE A 4 9.10 6.58 6.57
N LEU A 5 7.97 6.23 7.20
CA LEU A 5 6.91 7.19 7.50
C LEU A 5 7.41 8.30 8.46
N LYS A 6 8.21 7.95 9.47
CA LYS A 6 8.86 8.94 10.35
C LYS A 6 9.89 9.82 9.63
N ALA A 7 10.52 9.31 8.57
CA ALA A 7 11.43 10.08 7.72
C ALA A 7 10.71 11.00 6.71
N GLY A 8 9.39 10.85 6.57
CA GLY A 8 8.57 11.61 5.63
C GLY A 8 8.48 10.98 4.24
N ASP A 9 8.84 9.71 4.10
CA ASP A 9 8.77 8.98 2.82
C ASP A 9 7.42 8.28 2.65
N LYS A 10 6.88 8.31 1.43
CA LYS A 10 5.74 7.45 1.03
C LYS A 10 6.21 6.00 0.92
N VAL A 11 5.36 5.07 1.33
CA VAL A 11 5.68 3.64 1.33
C VAL A 11 4.64 2.90 0.49
N LYS A 12 5.08 2.31 -0.61
CA LYS A 12 4.29 1.34 -1.37
C LYS A 12 4.50 -0.06 -0.78
N ILE A 13 3.44 -0.68 -0.31
CA ILE A 13 3.42 -2.07 0.15
C ILE A 13 2.87 -2.94 -0.98
N THR A 14 3.53 -4.07 -1.22
CA THR A 14 3.10 -5.05 -2.22
C THR A 14 3.15 -6.45 -1.60
N ILE A 15 2.01 -7.11 -1.56
CA ILE A 15 1.87 -8.53 -1.23
C ILE A 15 1.86 -9.29 -2.55
N MET A 16 2.70 -10.31 -2.67
CA MET A 16 2.71 -11.20 -3.83
C MET A 16 2.09 -12.53 -3.43
N PHE A 17 0.94 -12.88 -3.98
CA PHE A 17 0.30 -14.17 -3.73
C PHE A 17 1.04 -15.30 -4.46
N ARG A 18 1.39 -16.36 -3.73
CA ARG A 18 2.09 -17.52 -4.31
C ARG A 18 1.30 -18.80 -4.11
N GLY A 19 1.31 -19.65 -5.15
CA GLY A 19 0.65 -20.96 -5.12
C GLY A 19 -0.84 -20.85 -4.77
N ARG A 20 -1.23 -21.53 -3.69
CA ARG A 20 -2.62 -21.63 -3.20
C ARG A 20 -3.17 -20.35 -2.56
N GLU A 21 -2.33 -19.34 -2.34
CA GLU A 21 -2.77 -18.06 -1.75
C GLU A 21 -3.51 -17.18 -2.76
N GLN A 22 -3.34 -17.43 -4.07
CA GLN A 22 -4.02 -16.68 -5.13
C GLN A 22 -5.54 -16.81 -5.08
N SER A 23 -6.07 -17.91 -4.55
CA SER A 23 -7.51 -18.11 -4.36
C SER A 23 -8.05 -17.46 -3.08
N ARG A 24 -7.19 -16.80 -2.29
CA ARG A 24 -7.54 -16.21 -1.00
C ARG A 24 -7.04 -14.76 -0.85
N PRO A 25 -7.43 -13.84 -1.74
CA PRO A 25 -7.02 -12.44 -1.66
C PRO A 25 -7.48 -11.75 -0.35
N GLU A 26 -8.53 -12.24 0.29
CA GLU A 26 -9.05 -11.74 1.56
C GLU A 26 -8.05 -11.86 2.72
N LEU A 27 -7.07 -12.77 2.63
CA LEU A 27 -5.99 -12.86 3.61
C LEU A 27 -5.00 -11.70 3.46
N GLY A 28 -4.68 -11.31 2.23
CA GLY A 28 -3.84 -10.14 1.95
C GLY A 28 -4.52 -8.85 2.37
N LEU A 29 -5.83 -8.72 2.10
CA LEU A 29 -6.62 -7.57 2.51
C LEU A 29 -6.62 -7.39 4.03
N ARG A 30 -6.86 -8.47 4.78
CA ARG A 30 -6.81 -8.45 6.25
C ARG A 30 -5.44 -8.04 6.78
N LEU A 31 -4.37 -8.51 6.17
CA LEU A 31 -3.01 -8.15 6.58
C LEU A 31 -2.72 -6.66 6.34
N LEU A 32 -3.14 -6.11 5.19
CA LEU A 32 -2.95 -4.70 4.88
C LEU A 32 -3.81 -3.80 5.76
N ASN A 33 -5.05 -4.17 6.05
CA ASN A 33 -5.92 -3.43 6.97
C ASN A 33 -5.32 -3.38 8.38
N LYS A 34 -4.83 -4.52 8.89
CA LYS A 34 -4.14 -4.56 10.18
C LYS A 34 -2.90 -3.66 10.19
N LEU A 35 -2.10 -3.72 9.11
CA LEU A 35 -0.92 -2.85 8.98
C LEU A 35 -1.31 -1.36 8.97
N ALA A 36 -2.42 -1.01 8.31
CA ALA A 36 -2.93 0.36 8.25
C ALA A 36 -3.41 0.86 9.61
N GLU A 37 -4.05 0.00 10.42
CA GLU A 37 -4.42 0.29 11.80
C GLU A 37 -3.18 0.52 12.67
N ASP A 38 -2.19 -0.37 12.60
CA ASP A 38 -0.95 -0.30 13.40
C ASP A 38 -0.11 0.96 13.12
N VAL A 39 -0.25 1.56 11.93
CA VAL A 39 0.51 2.75 11.51
C VAL A 39 -0.31 4.04 11.51
N GLY A 40 -1.58 4.00 11.95
CA GLY A 40 -2.49 5.14 11.92
C GLY A 40 -2.02 6.37 12.73
N GLU A 41 -1.12 6.18 13.70
CA GLU A 41 -0.54 7.29 14.49
C GLU A 41 0.53 8.10 13.75
N ILE A 42 1.13 7.55 12.70
CA ILE A 42 2.30 8.14 12.00
C ILE A 42 2.07 8.35 10.51
N GLY A 43 1.08 7.67 9.94
CA GLY A 43 0.73 7.74 8.52
C GLY A 43 -0.74 7.47 8.28
N PHE A 44 -1.16 7.67 7.05
CA PHE A 44 -2.51 7.39 6.58
C PHE A 44 -2.44 6.62 5.25
N VAL A 45 -3.54 5.96 4.90
CA VAL A 45 -3.68 5.26 3.62
C VAL A 45 -3.92 6.28 2.53
N GLU A 46 -2.96 6.43 1.62
CA GLU A 46 -3.08 7.28 0.43
C GLU A 46 -3.80 6.53 -0.71
N SER A 47 -3.51 5.25 -0.86
CA SER A 47 -4.18 4.36 -1.82
C SER A 47 -4.56 3.06 -1.13
N SER A 48 -5.86 2.76 -1.13
CA SER A 48 -6.43 1.56 -0.55
C SER A 48 -5.86 0.29 -1.17
N PRO A 49 -5.85 -0.85 -0.45
CA PRO A 49 -5.47 -2.14 -1.01
C PRO A 49 -6.22 -2.46 -2.30
N LYS A 50 -5.50 -2.56 -3.41
CA LYS A 50 -6.02 -2.99 -4.71
C LYS A 50 -5.30 -4.25 -5.17
N GLN A 51 -6.05 -5.18 -5.74
CA GLN A 51 -5.46 -6.35 -6.38
C GLN A 51 -5.00 -5.99 -7.79
N ASP A 52 -3.76 -6.33 -8.11
CA ASP A 52 -3.10 -6.14 -9.41
C ASP A 52 -2.51 -7.49 -9.83
N GLY A 53 -3.31 -8.26 -10.57
CA GLY A 53 -3.02 -9.62 -10.97
C GLY A 53 -2.72 -10.53 -9.77
N ARG A 54 -1.45 -10.95 -9.66
CA ARG A 54 -0.93 -11.82 -8.59
C ARG A 54 -0.44 -11.05 -7.37
N ASN A 55 -0.53 -9.73 -7.42
CA ASN A 55 -0.07 -8.85 -6.37
C ASN A 55 -1.25 -8.10 -5.75
N MET A 56 -1.07 -7.62 -4.54
CA MET A 56 -1.97 -6.67 -3.90
C MET A 56 -1.13 -5.51 -3.38
N LEU A 57 -1.55 -4.29 -3.67
CA LEU A 57 -0.76 -3.10 -3.44
C LEU A 57 -1.55 -2.06 -2.64
N MET A 58 -0.87 -1.42 -1.71
CA MET A 58 -1.39 -0.34 -0.85
C MET A 58 -0.31 0.72 -0.72
N VAL A 59 -0.67 2.00 -0.69
CA VAL A 59 0.27 3.10 -0.48
C VAL A 59 -0.05 3.81 0.82
N LEU A 60 0.97 3.96 1.67
CA LEU A 60 0.90 4.74 2.89
C LEU A 60 1.68 6.03 2.73
N ALA A 61 1.07 7.12 3.18
CA ALA A 61 1.70 8.44 3.27
C ALA A 61 1.96 8.82 4.73
N PRO A 62 3.03 9.58 5.02
CA PRO A 62 3.31 10.08 6.36
C PRO A 62 2.36 11.23 6.72
N LEU A 63 1.97 11.33 8.00
CA LEU A 63 1.14 12.44 8.48
C LEU A 63 1.86 13.79 8.46
N ARG A 64 3.19 13.78 8.65
CA ARG A 64 4.03 14.98 8.55
C ARG A 64 4.81 14.94 7.24
N LYS A 65 4.43 15.82 6.31
CA LYS A 65 5.09 15.97 5.02
C LYS A 65 6.46 16.63 5.22
N ARG A 66 7.54 15.97 4.81
CA ARG A 66 8.83 16.63 4.62
C ARG A 66 8.72 17.47 3.34
N ALA A 67 9.11 18.74 3.37
CA ALA A 67 8.90 19.70 2.27
C ALA A 67 9.80 19.47 1.02
N ALA A 68 10.21 18.23 0.73
CA ALA A 68 11.15 17.96 -0.37
C ALA A 68 10.66 16.80 -1.25
N GLY A 69 10.22 17.13 -2.47
CA GLY A 69 10.27 16.23 -3.63
C GLY A 69 9.10 15.27 -3.80
N ASP A 70 7.94 15.80 -4.16
CA ASP A 70 6.86 15.02 -4.76
C ASP A 70 7.33 14.57 -6.16
N ARG A 71 7.88 13.35 -6.25
CA ARG A 71 7.97 12.66 -7.54
C ARG A 71 6.80 11.69 -7.60
N PRO A 72 5.94 11.81 -8.63
CA PRO A 72 4.75 11.01 -8.73
C PRO A 72 5.18 9.56 -8.92
N ALA A 73 4.75 8.67 -8.02
CA ALA A 73 4.66 7.27 -8.35
C ALA A 73 3.41 7.12 -9.23
N GLU A 74 3.57 7.52 -10.48
CA GLU A 74 2.69 7.20 -11.58
C GLU A 74 2.63 5.66 -11.68
N ALA A 75 1.47 5.10 -11.35
CA ALA A 75 1.11 3.73 -11.64
C ALA A 75 -0.33 3.79 -12.13
N THR A 76 -0.43 4.15 -13.41
CA THR A 76 -1.46 3.74 -14.37
C THR A 76 -2.57 2.88 -13.78
N GLU A 77 -3.76 3.47 -13.70
CA GLU A 77 -5.00 2.72 -13.86
C GLU A 77 -4.91 2.02 -15.23
N VAL A 78 -4.70 0.71 -15.22
CA VAL A 78 -4.94 -0.14 -16.39
C VAL A 78 -6.11 -1.05 -16.07
N GLU A 79 -7.17 -0.75 -16.82
CA GLU A 79 -8.22 -1.62 -17.35
C GLU A 79 -9.07 -2.44 -16.37
N THR A 80 -10.27 -1.92 -16.19
CA THR A 80 -11.50 -2.72 -16.11
C THR A 80 -11.69 -3.48 -17.44
N GLU A 81 -11.59 -4.81 -17.40
CA GLU A 81 -12.20 -5.80 -18.32
C GLU A 81 -12.09 -7.14 -17.58
N ASP A 82 -13.18 -7.79 -17.17
CA ASP A 82 -14.25 -8.43 -17.96
C ASP A 82 -15.66 -8.07 -17.46
#